data_AF-D3DHF2-F1
#
_entry.id   AF-D3DHF2-F1
#
_cell.length_a   1.000
_cell.length_b   1.000
_cell.length_c   1.000
_cell.angle_alpha   90.00
_cell.angle_beta   90.00
_cell.angle_gamma   90.00
#
_symmetry.space_group_name_H-M   'P 1'
#
loop_
_entity.id
_entity.type
_entity.pdbx_description
1 polymer ?
#
loop_
_entity_poly.entity_id
_entity_poly.type
_entity_poly.pdbx_seq_one_letter_code
_entity_poly.pdbx_strand_id
1 'polypeptide(L)'
;MKLKGALLAGLALLPFAVSYGAYYDLGTSAPPASVGGCNFVFFNTAPQAAIPDHTLVSTIPGAPAGYTLTTSYNVDKRTVPTSWGTWSHSYTGPVFFTGLGQTTLTLTISPAVESFMLYVEPEEFGTYNCTVTTDAGDNSGPVPITGYAGARGFAFVHPSPVINTITITCDAGADGFAIGEFAATCSAGGGAPPPNVSNITSEFGSRDMVDFKNVPLLTRKGPAIVRIESQNVIFISGIRINEFSRPALQGASLKSNAMTGALQPSQEQNFILDLNAGERPCGAQQFNLSGYCTVGIIFEPKSEGKKEAFLEVYYNTPNPVKIYITGTGVSQQSQPQPQPSPQPPGAGSGGSSGGSGSSAGTGGGGGGGCSMSSGASPLNALAWLMLPGAALFRRLRRS
;
A
#
# COMPACT_ATOMS: atom_id res chain seq x y z
N MET A 1 -33.98 -54.53 -37.22
CA MET A 1 -33.09 -53.36 -37.12
C MET A 1 -33.93 -52.12 -36.85
N LYS A 2 -33.89 -51.56 -35.64
CA LYS A 2 -34.42 -50.23 -35.31
C LYS A 2 -33.46 -49.60 -34.29
N LEU A 3 -32.54 -48.75 -34.75
CA LEU A 3 -31.76 -47.86 -33.89
C LEU A 3 -32.67 -46.71 -33.47
N LYS A 4 -32.86 -46.50 -32.16
CA LYS A 4 -33.43 -45.26 -31.61
C LYS A 4 -32.28 -44.41 -31.10
N GLY A 5 -32.21 -43.18 -31.62
CA GLY A 5 -31.14 -42.22 -31.39
C GLY A 5 -31.11 -41.68 -29.96
N ALA A 6 -29.88 -41.49 -29.47
CA ALA A 6 -29.59 -40.78 -28.25
C ALA A 6 -29.50 -39.28 -28.55
N LEU A 7 -30.34 -38.49 -27.88
CA LEU A 7 -30.32 -37.04 -27.90
C LEU A 7 -29.23 -36.56 -26.93
N LEU A 8 -28.08 -36.11 -27.43
CA LEU A 8 -27.09 -35.40 -26.62
C LEU A 8 -27.58 -33.96 -26.38
N ALA A 9 -28.04 -33.68 -25.16
CA ALA A 9 -28.25 -32.31 -24.70
C ALA A 9 -26.89 -31.68 -24.36
N GLY A 10 -26.45 -30.73 -25.18
CA GLY A 10 -25.26 -29.93 -24.92
C GLY A 10 -25.50 -28.98 -23.75
N LEU A 11 -24.86 -29.26 -22.62
CA LEU A 11 -24.83 -28.37 -21.45
C LEU A 11 -23.90 -27.19 -21.78
N ALA A 12 -24.47 -26.05 -22.17
CA ALA A 12 -23.71 -24.82 -22.38
C ALA A 12 -23.32 -24.25 -21.00
N LEU A 13 -22.06 -24.41 -20.62
CA LEU A 13 -21.46 -23.71 -19.48
C LEU A 13 -21.30 -22.23 -19.86
N LEU A 14 -22.23 -21.39 -19.41
CA LEU A 14 -22.04 -19.94 -19.45
C LEU A 14 -20.97 -19.57 -18.40
N PRO A 15 -19.94 -18.80 -18.76
CA PRO A 15 -19.01 -18.27 -17.78
C PRO A 15 -19.76 -17.26 -16.90
N PHE A 16 -20.02 -17.62 -15.64
CA PHE A 16 -20.41 -16.65 -14.64
C PHE A 16 -19.22 -15.70 -14.44
N ALA A 17 -19.34 -14.48 -14.94
CA ALA A 17 -18.46 -13.40 -14.53
C ALA A 17 -18.78 -13.12 -13.06
N VAL A 18 -17.98 -13.67 -12.15
CA VAL A 18 -18.03 -13.29 -10.75
C VAL A 18 -17.51 -11.86 -10.68
N SER A 19 -18.44 -10.92 -10.61
CA SER A 19 -18.12 -9.55 -10.22
C SER A 19 -17.82 -9.60 -8.73
N TYR A 20 -16.54 -9.63 -8.36
CA TYR A 20 -16.15 -9.48 -6.96
C TYR A 20 -16.33 -8.02 -6.56
N GLY A 21 -16.92 -7.78 -5.40
CA GLY A 21 -16.78 -6.48 -4.76
C GLY A 21 -15.31 -6.23 -4.43
N ALA A 22 -14.96 -4.97 -4.30
CA ALA A 22 -13.60 -4.55 -3.97
C ALA A 22 -13.55 -4.11 -2.51
N TYR A 23 -12.71 -4.80 -1.73
CA TYR A 23 -12.28 -4.35 -0.41
C TYR A 23 -11.15 -3.31 -0.54
N TYR A 24 -11.24 -2.25 0.26
CA TYR A 24 -10.22 -1.22 0.39
C TYR A 24 -9.88 -1.00 1.87
N ASP A 25 -8.59 -1.11 2.20
CA ASP A 25 -8.03 -0.75 3.50
C ASP A 25 -7.77 0.76 3.52
N LEU A 26 -8.43 1.50 4.40
CA LEU A 26 -8.33 2.96 4.47
C LEU A 26 -7.24 3.44 5.45
N GLY A 27 -6.63 2.52 6.18
CA GLY A 27 -5.67 2.84 7.24
C GLY A 27 -6.31 3.67 8.37
N THR A 28 -5.50 4.55 8.96
CA THR A 28 -5.86 5.41 10.11
C THR A 28 -6.08 6.87 9.73
N SER A 29 -6.21 7.17 8.43
CA SER A 29 -6.57 8.51 7.95
C SER A 29 -8.07 8.76 8.14
N ALA A 30 -8.50 10.01 8.07
CA ALA A 30 -9.94 10.31 8.09
C ALA A 30 -10.67 9.64 6.90
N PRO A 31 -11.95 9.25 7.06
CA PRO A 31 -12.75 8.65 6.00
C PRO A 31 -12.71 9.46 4.70
N PRO A 32 -12.25 8.90 3.58
CA PRO A 32 -12.27 9.60 2.30
C PRO A 32 -13.71 9.72 1.77
N ALA A 33 -14.00 10.84 1.11
CA ALA A 33 -15.32 11.06 0.50
C ALA A 33 -15.60 10.11 -0.69
N SER A 34 -14.56 9.49 -1.26
CA SER A 34 -14.70 8.55 -2.37
C SER A 34 -13.74 7.38 -2.26
N VAL A 35 -14.21 6.17 -2.57
CA VAL A 35 -13.38 4.95 -2.69
C VAL A 35 -13.91 4.12 -3.84
N GLY A 36 -13.02 3.53 -4.66
CA GLY A 36 -13.42 2.65 -5.75
C GLY A 36 -14.35 3.26 -6.80
N GLY A 37 -14.49 4.60 -6.81
CA GLY A 37 -15.26 5.36 -7.79
C GLY A 37 -16.63 5.74 -7.25
N CYS A 38 -16.93 5.26 -6.05
CA CYS A 38 -18.11 5.59 -5.31
C CYS A 38 -17.87 6.80 -4.42
N ASN A 39 -18.71 7.80 -4.58
CA ASN A 39 -18.84 8.90 -3.63
C ASN A 39 -19.76 8.44 -2.51
N PHE A 40 -19.19 8.36 -1.30
CA PHE A 40 -19.89 7.87 -0.13
C PHE A 40 -20.79 8.95 0.45
N VAL A 41 -22.00 8.56 0.86
CA VAL A 41 -22.87 9.40 1.66
C VAL A 41 -22.64 9.06 3.14
N PHE A 42 -22.03 9.99 3.86
CA PHE A 42 -21.76 9.85 5.28
C PHE A 42 -23.04 9.86 6.11
N PHE A 43 -23.04 9.11 7.19
CA PHE A 43 -24.12 9.13 8.15
C PHE A 43 -24.15 10.49 8.85
N ASN A 44 -25.35 11.03 9.06
CA ASN A 44 -25.55 12.20 9.89
C ASN A 44 -25.24 11.86 11.35
N THR A 45 -24.19 12.46 11.90
CA THR A 45 -23.76 12.21 13.29
C THR A 45 -24.59 12.96 14.32
N ALA A 46 -25.38 13.97 13.95
CA ALA A 46 -26.21 14.72 14.89
C ALA A 46 -27.20 13.84 15.68
N PRO A 47 -28.02 12.96 15.06
CA PRO A 47 -28.90 12.07 15.81
C PRO A 47 -28.13 11.01 16.62
N GLN A 48 -26.91 10.65 16.23
CA GLN A 48 -26.06 9.74 17.01
C GLN A 48 -25.51 10.45 18.26
N ALA A 49 -25.05 11.70 18.11
CA ALA A 49 -24.55 12.53 19.20
C ALA A 49 -25.64 12.89 20.22
N ALA A 50 -26.91 12.95 19.79
CA ALA A 50 -28.05 13.16 20.66
C ALA A 50 -28.34 11.97 21.60
N ILE A 51 -27.83 10.78 21.31
CA ILE A 51 -27.94 9.63 22.20
C ILE A 51 -26.99 9.85 23.40
N PRO A 52 -27.47 9.76 24.66
CA PRO A 52 -26.60 9.83 25.82
C PRO A 52 -25.55 8.71 25.82
N ASP A 53 -24.33 9.00 26.26
CA ASP A 53 -23.30 7.96 26.43
C ASP A 53 -23.79 6.85 27.39
N HIS A 54 -23.33 5.61 27.17
CA HIS A 54 -23.76 4.41 27.90
C HIS A 54 -25.19 3.93 27.60
N THR A 55 -25.84 4.51 26.58
CA THR A 55 -27.13 4.01 26.11
C THR A 55 -26.92 2.82 25.17
N LEU A 56 -27.56 1.71 25.51
CA LEU A 56 -27.60 0.52 24.67
C LEU A 56 -28.60 0.71 23.51
N VAL A 57 -28.13 0.54 22.28
CA VAL A 57 -28.94 0.70 21.06
C VAL A 57 -28.73 -0.46 20.09
N SER A 58 -29.78 -0.86 19.38
CA SER A 58 -29.69 -1.84 18.29
C SER A 58 -29.87 -1.24 16.89
N THR A 59 -30.13 0.07 16.83
CA THR A 59 -30.29 0.83 15.59
C THR A 59 -29.38 2.05 15.67
N ILE A 60 -28.50 2.20 14.69
CA ILE A 60 -27.58 3.33 14.59
C ILE A 60 -28.24 4.39 13.70
N PRO A 61 -28.64 5.55 14.24
CA PRO A 61 -29.34 6.55 13.45
C PRO A 61 -28.40 7.30 12.51
N GLY A 62 -28.97 8.09 11.61
CA GLY A 62 -28.21 8.96 10.71
C GLY A 62 -27.83 8.32 9.37
N ALA A 63 -28.25 7.09 9.10
CA ALA A 63 -28.12 6.49 7.77
C ALA A 63 -28.69 7.40 6.67
N PRO A 64 -28.17 7.34 5.42
CA PRO A 64 -28.72 8.07 4.29
C PRO A 64 -30.23 7.86 4.15
N ALA A 65 -30.93 8.86 3.60
CA ALA A 65 -32.39 8.82 3.49
C ALA A 65 -32.87 7.53 2.78
N GLY A 66 -33.82 6.82 3.40
CA GLY A 66 -34.34 5.55 2.91
C GLY A 66 -33.58 4.31 3.39
N TYR A 67 -32.49 4.47 4.14
CA TYR A 67 -31.71 3.37 4.71
C TYR A 67 -31.84 3.30 6.23
N THR A 68 -31.69 2.10 6.77
CA THR A 68 -31.61 1.83 8.20
C THR A 68 -30.42 0.92 8.48
N LEU A 69 -29.65 1.22 9.52
CA LEU A 69 -28.54 0.40 10.00
C LEU A 69 -28.87 -0.16 11.38
N THR A 70 -28.88 -1.49 11.51
CA THR A 70 -29.09 -2.20 12.78
C THR A 70 -27.90 -3.08 13.13
N THR A 71 -27.83 -3.47 14.40
CA THR A 71 -26.80 -4.37 14.94
C THR A 71 -27.43 -5.68 15.42
N SER A 72 -26.67 -6.78 15.38
CA SER A 72 -27.15 -8.10 15.80
C SER A 72 -27.50 -8.22 17.29
N TYR A 73 -26.98 -7.31 18.11
CA TYR A 73 -27.33 -7.11 19.52
C TYR A 73 -27.14 -5.64 19.90
N ASN A 74 -27.58 -5.25 21.10
CA ASN A 74 -27.42 -3.86 21.55
C ASN A 74 -25.95 -3.50 21.77
N VAL A 75 -25.51 -2.40 21.16
CA VAL A 75 -24.18 -1.81 21.34
C VAL A 75 -24.27 -0.57 22.23
N ASP A 76 -23.21 -0.31 22.98
CA ASP A 76 -23.09 0.82 23.91
C ASP A 76 -22.60 2.06 23.14
N LYS A 77 -23.45 3.08 23.02
CA LYS A 77 -23.04 4.36 22.42
C LYS A 77 -22.04 5.08 23.32
N ARG A 78 -20.90 5.47 22.75
CA ARG A 78 -19.85 6.27 23.38
C ARG A 78 -19.53 7.50 22.52
N THR A 79 -18.73 8.41 23.07
CA THR A 79 -18.24 9.62 22.42
C THR A 79 -16.74 9.75 22.63
N VAL A 80 -15.99 10.04 21.56
CA VAL A 80 -14.55 10.28 21.63
C VAL A 80 -14.27 11.75 21.97
N PRO A 81 -13.30 12.09 22.84
CA PRO A 81 -12.51 11.20 23.71
C PRO A 81 -13.17 10.98 25.10
N THR A 82 -14.42 11.38 25.27
CA THR A 82 -15.06 11.51 26.60
C THR A 82 -15.37 10.17 27.27
N SER A 83 -16.06 9.27 26.58
CA SER A 83 -16.47 7.95 27.09
C SER A 83 -15.88 6.80 26.28
N TRP A 84 -15.12 7.12 25.23
CA TRP A 84 -14.21 6.26 24.52
C TRP A 84 -12.87 7.00 24.37
N GLY A 85 -11.77 6.44 24.86
CA GLY A 85 -10.57 7.23 25.20
C GLY A 85 -9.75 7.73 24.02
N THR A 86 -9.69 6.99 22.92
CA THR A 86 -8.85 7.30 21.76
C THR A 86 -9.60 7.09 20.46
N TRP A 87 -9.11 7.67 19.37
CA TRP A 87 -9.53 7.31 18.02
C TRP A 87 -8.46 7.83 17.04
N SER A 88 -8.51 7.36 15.81
CA SER A 88 -7.65 7.88 14.75
C SER A 88 -8.00 9.31 14.37
N HIS A 89 -7.06 9.99 13.69
CA HIS A 89 -7.25 11.27 12.98
C HIS A 89 -8.02 12.36 13.76
N SER A 90 -7.87 12.40 15.09
CA SER A 90 -8.49 13.38 15.99
C SER A 90 -10.03 13.41 15.92
N TYR A 91 -10.68 12.30 15.56
CA TYR A 91 -12.13 12.22 15.57
C TYR A 91 -12.68 12.43 16.98
N THR A 92 -13.74 13.23 17.10
CA THR A 92 -14.39 13.56 18.37
C THR A 92 -15.88 13.22 18.37
N GLY A 93 -16.29 12.31 17.49
CA GLY A 93 -17.70 11.97 17.29
C GLY A 93 -18.14 10.74 18.07
N PRO A 94 -19.38 10.28 17.81
CA PRO A 94 -19.92 9.07 18.40
C PRO A 94 -19.27 7.80 17.83
N VAL A 95 -19.19 6.79 18.69
CA VAL A 95 -18.79 5.41 18.36
C VAL A 95 -19.70 4.43 19.10
N PHE A 96 -19.74 3.18 18.67
CA PHE A 96 -20.63 2.15 19.21
C PHE A 96 -19.81 0.94 19.64
N PHE A 97 -19.69 0.77 20.95
CA PHE A 97 -18.90 -0.27 21.59
C PHE A 97 -19.70 -1.57 21.74
N THR A 98 -19.09 -2.70 21.38
CA THR A 98 -19.74 -4.02 21.46
C THR A 98 -19.99 -4.51 22.89
N GLY A 99 -19.23 -4.01 23.87
CA GLY A 99 -19.22 -4.56 25.22
C GLY A 99 -18.05 -5.53 25.43
N LEU A 100 -17.69 -5.72 26.71
CA LEU A 100 -16.55 -6.57 27.08
C LEU A 100 -16.77 -8.03 26.66
N GLY A 101 -15.70 -8.68 26.23
CA GLY A 101 -15.66 -10.08 25.79
C GLY A 101 -16.34 -10.37 24.45
N GLN A 102 -16.93 -9.38 23.78
CA GLN A 102 -17.56 -9.58 22.48
C GLN A 102 -16.52 -9.60 21.36
N THR A 103 -16.49 -10.68 20.57
CA THR A 103 -15.54 -10.85 19.47
C THR A 103 -16.14 -10.57 18.11
N THR A 104 -17.47 -10.57 17.99
CA THR A 104 -18.16 -10.46 16.70
C THR A 104 -19.34 -9.52 16.80
N LEU A 105 -19.55 -8.72 15.75
CA LEU A 105 -20.73 -7.87 15.56
C LEU A 105 -21.18 -7.98 14.10
N THR A 106 -22.48 -8.16 13.88
CA THR A 106 -23.05 -8.09 12.53
C THR A 106 -23.90 -6.84 12.42
N LEU A 107 -23.59 -6.03 11.42
CA LEU A 107 -24.39 -4.89 10.98
C LEU A 107 -25.33 -5.33 9.88
N THR A 108 -26.56 -4.84 9.88
CA THR A 108 -27.53 -5.03 8.80
C THR A 108 -27.97 -3.68 8.27
N ILE A 109 -27.73 -3.42 6.99
CA ILE A 109 -28.22 -2.23 6.29
C ILE A 109 -29.37 -2.62 5.35
N SER A 110 -30.48 -1.90 5.46
CA SER A 110 -31.66 -2.14 4.62
C SER A 110 -32.17 -0.83 4.02
N PRO A 111 -32.45 -0.78 2.71
CA PRO A 111 -32.20 -1.84 1.71
C PRO A 111 -30.71 -2.07 1.44
N ALA A 112 -30.39 -3.09 0.64
CA ALA A 112 -29.02 -3.40 0.21
C ALA A 112 -28.32 -2.18 -0.40
N VAL A 113 -27.01 -2.07 -0.19
CA VAL A 113 -26.18 -0.99 -0.70
C VAL A 113 -25.12 -1.48 -1.67
N GLU A 114 -24.72 -0.60 -2.58
CA GLU A 114 -23.57 -0.81 -3.48
C GLU A 114 -22.25 -0.71 -2.73
N SER A 115 -22.18 0.17 -1.73
CA SER A 115 -20.97 0.43 -0.98
C SER A 115 -21.25 0.68 0.51
N PHE A 116 -20.31 0.27 1.36
CA PHE A 116 -20.34 0.50 2.80
C PHE A 116 -18.93 0.77 3.33
N MET A 117 -18.82 1.72 4.26
CA MET A 117 -17.58 2.11 4.94
C MET A 117 -17.82 2.22 6.45
N LEU A 118 -16.84 1.79 7.23
CA LEU A 118 -16.79 1.96 8.68
C LEU A 118 -15.36 2.00 9.19
N TYR A 119 -15.19 2.45 10.43
CA TYR A 119 -13.95 2.34 11.21
C TYR A 119 -14.15 1.43 12.41
N VAL A 120 -13.08 0.72 12.79
CA VAL A 120 -13.05 -0.23 13.91
C VAL A 120 -11.85 0.06 14.81
N GLU A 121 -12.03 0.08 16.14
CA GLU A 121 -10.95 0.15 17.13
C GLU A 121 -11.18 -0.86 18.26
N PRO A 122 -10.21 -1.76 18.57
CA PRO A 122 -10.24 -2.61 19.76
C PRO A 122 -10.34 -1.82 21.07
N GLU A 123 -10.98 -2.40 22.11
CA GLU A 123 -11.03 -1.79 23.45
C GLU A 123 -9.66 -1.85 24.15
N GLU A 124 -9.01 -3.01 24.11
CA GLU A 124 -7.70 -3.18 24.76
C GLU A 124 -6.59 -2.43 24.00
N PHE A 125 -5.68 -1.78 24.74
CA PHE A 125 -4.60 -0.94 24.18
C PHE A 125 -3.43 -1.73 23.53
N GLY A 126 -3.73 -2.92 23.00
CA GLY A 126 -2.82 -3.76 22.22
C GLY A 126 -3.07 -3.65 20.71
N THR A 127 -2.37 -4.48 19.96
CA THR A 127 -2.65 -4.69 18.53
C THR A 127 -3.37 -6.02 18.35
N TYR A 128 -4.53 -5.98 17.72
CA TYR A 128 -5.40 -7.13 17.51
C TYR A 128 -5.81 -7.22 16.05
N ASN A 129 -5.95 -8.43 15.54
CA ASN A 129 -6.47 -8.61 14.19
C ASN A 129 -7.99 -8.49 14.22
N CYS A 130 -8.52 -7.74 13.27
CA CYS A 130 -9.93 -7.72 12.95
C CYS A 130 -10.13 -8.08 11.49
N THR A 131 -11.20 -8.81 11.20
CA THR A 131 -11.66 -9.17 9.87
C THR A 131 -13.05 -8.60 9.66
N VAL A 132 -13.28 -7.97 8.51
CA VAL A 132 -14.57 -7.46 8.09
C VAL A 132 -15.01 -8.17 6.81
N THR A 133 -16.22 -8.71 6.81
CA THR A 133 -16.79 -9.43 5.66
C THR A 133 -18.17 -8.91 5.30
N THR A 134 -18.56 -9.06 4.03
CA THR A 134 -19.90 -8.76 3.54
C THR A 134 -20.65 -10.03 3.15
N ASP A 135 -21.98 -9.99 3.11
CA ASP A 135 -22.81 -11.06 2.52
C ASP A 135 -22.67 -11.18 0.99
N ALA A 136 -22.07 -10.18 0.35
CA ALA A 136 -21.68 -10.23 -1.06
C ALA A 136 -20.45 -11.11 -1.32
N GLY A 137 -19.76 -11.56 -0.26
CA GLY A 137 -18.59 -12.44 -0.34
C GLY A 137 -17.24 -11.71 -0.23
N ASP A 138 -17.24 -10.40 -0.03
CA ASP A 138 -16.01 -9.62 0.15
C ASP A 138 -15.44 -9.82 1.56
N ASN A 139 -14.11 -9.76 1.68
CA ASN A 139 -13.40 -10.04 2.92
C ASN A 139 -12.10 -9.24 3.00
N SER A 140 -11.85 -8.58 4.14
CA SER A 140 -10.60 -7.85 4.37
C SER A 140 -9.39 -8.74 4.64
N GLY A 141 -9.62 -10.00 5.02
CA GLY A 141 -8.67 -10.82 5.75
C GLY A 141 -8.39 -10.26 7.16
N PRO A 142 -7.48 -10.90 7.91
CA PRO A 142 -7.01 -10.36 9.19
C PRO A 142 -6.22 -9.07 8.98
N VAL A 143 -6.70 -7.98 9.56
CA VAL A 143 -6.04 -6.67 9.53
C VAL A 143 -5.64 -6.28 10.95
N PRO A 144 -4.35 -6.00 11.23
CA PRO A 144 -3.91 -5.56 12.54
C PRO A 144 -4.37 -4.12 12.82
N ILE A 145 -5.03 -3.92 13.96
CA ILE A 145 -5.50 -2.63 14.45
C ILE A 145 -4.94 -2.40 15.86
N THR A 146 -4.38 -1.23 16.09
CA THR A 146 -3.89 -0.82 17.42
C THR A 146 -5.04 -0.12 18.17
N GLY A 147 -5.43 -0.64 19.32
CA GLY A 147 -6.50 -0.06 20.17
C GLY A 147 -6.10 1.25 20.88
N TYR A 148 -4.89 1.76 20.62
CA TYR A 148 -4.40 3.03 21.14
C TYR A 148 -4.34 4.09 20.03
N ALA A 149 -5.46 4.80 19.85
CA ALA A 149 -5.66 5.86 18.84
C ALA A 149 -5.44 5.39 17.39
N GLY A 150 -5.76 4.13 17.10
CA GLY A 150 -5.41 3.44 15.87
C GLY A 150 -6.61 2.83 15.14
N ALA A 151 -7.82 3.35 15.39
CA ALA A 151 -9.03 3.01 14.63
C ALA A 151 -8.74 2.93 13.12
N ARG A 152 -9.15 1.84 12.48
CA ARG A 152 -8.81 1.56 11.08
C ARG A 152 -10.05 1.46 10.22
N GLY A 153 -9.99 2.08 9.04
CA GLY A 153 -11.12 2.14 8.12
C GLY A 153 -11.16 0.98 7.12
N PHE A 154 -12.38 0.53 6.84
CA PHE A 154 -12.70 -0.54 5.90
C PHE A 154 -13.76 -0.01 4.93
N ALA A 155 -13.56 -0.20 3.63
CA ALA A 155 -14.59 0.08 2.63
C ALA A 155 -14.80 -1.10 1.68
N PHE A 156 -16.04 -1.30 1.31
CA PHE A 156 -16.49 -2.28 0.32
C PHE A 156 -17.24 -1.54 -0.78
N VAL A 157 -16.93 -1.84 -2.03
CA VAL A 157 -17.57 -1.25 -3.21
C VAL A 157 -17.94 -2.35 -4.19
N HIS A 158 -19.22 -2.41 -4.55
CA HIS A 158 -19.79 -3.36 -5.47
C HIS A 158 -20.55 -2.61 -6.59
N PRO A 159 -20.54 -3.09 -7.86
CA PRO A 159 -21.23 -2.44 -8.97
C PRO A 159 -22.77 -2.53 -8.92
N SER A 160 -23.33 -3.18 -7.90
CA SER A 160 -24.77 -3.35 -7.71
C SER A 160 -25.10 -3.45 -6.22
N PRO A 161 -26.32 -3.08 -5.79
CA PRO A 161 -26.69 -3.04 -4.39
C PRO A 161 -26.95 -4.43 -3.83
N VAL A 162 -25.88 -5.09 -3.35
CA VAL A 162 -25.92 -6.48 -2.86
C VAL A 162 -25.44 -6.62 -1.42
N ILE A 163 -24.86 -5.58 -0.83
CA ILE A 163 -24.37 -5.61 0.54
C ILE A 163 -25.56 -5.31 1.47
N ASN A 164 -26.03 -6.31 2.21
CA ASN A 164 -27.02 -6.12 3.29
C ASN A 164 -26.41 -6.30 4.66
N THR A 165 -25.34 -7.08 4.79
CA THR A 165 -24.72 -7.35 6.07
C THR A 165 -23.22 -7.15 6.05
N ILE A 166 -22.70 -6.63 7.14
CA ILE A 166 -21.27 -6.47 7.39
C ILE A 166 -20.97 -7.17 8.71
N THR A 167 -20.12 -8.18 8.70
CA THR A 167 -19.71 -8.89 9.92
C THR A 167 -18.28 -8.50 10.27
N ILE A 168 -18.10 -7.98 11.48
CA ILE A 168 -16.82 -7.64 12.06
C ILE A 168 -16.46 -8.71 13.07
N THR A 169 -15.26 -9.26 12.99
CA THR A 169 -14.72 -10.20 13.98
C THR A 169 -13.32 -9.78 14.38
N CYS A 170 -13.08 -9.57 15.67
CA CYS A 170 -11.78 -9.24 16.23
C CYS A 170 -11.27 -10.36 17.15
N ASP A 171 -9.95 -10.42 17.34
CA ASP A 171 -9.32 -11.36 18.27
C ASP A 171 -9.93 -11.26 19.67
N ALA A 172 -10.11 -12.40 20.36
CA ALA A 172 -10.69 -12.43 21.71
C ALA A 172 -9.93 -11.59 22.75
N GLY A 173 -8.63 -11.38 22.53
CA GLY A 173 -7.80 -10.52 23.39
C GLY A 173 -8.12 -9.03 23.31
N ALA A 174 -8.93 -8.60 22.34
CA ALA A 174 -9.37 -7.21 22.20
C ALA A 174 -10.36 -6.78 23.30
N ASP A 175 -10.96 -7.74 24.01
CA ASP A 175 -12.02 -7.56 25.03
C ASP A 175 -13.19 -6.66 24.57
N GLY A 176 -13.56 -6.77 23.29
CA GLY A 176 -14.54 -5.89 22.64
C GLY A 176 -13.89 -4.95 21.62
N PHE A 177 -14.74 -4.19 20.93
CA PHE A 177 -14.30 -3.17 19.97
C PHE A 177 -15.40 -2.12 19.76
N ALA A 178 -15.01 -0.92 19.37
CA ALA A 178 -15.92 0.11 18.93
C ALA A 178 -15.92 0.25 17.41
N ILE A 179 -17.08 0.63 16.87
CA ILE A 179 -17.26 0.99 15.47
C ILE A 179 -17.79 2.41 15.31
N GLY A 180 -17.42 3.08 14.23
CA GLY A 180 -17.83 4.46 13.97
C GLY A 180 -17.66 4.88 12.52
N GLU A 181 -17.95 6.15 12.25
CA GLU A 181 -17.69 6.81 10.97
C GLU A 181 -18.26 6.06 9.76
N PHE A 182 -19.57 5.83 9.83
CA PHE A 182 -20.29 5.11 8.80
C PHE A 182 -20.51 5.97 7.56
N ALA A 183 -20.33 5.34 6.41
CA ALA A 183 -20.84 5.87 5.17
C ALA A 183 -21.38 4.73 4.32
N ALA A 184 -22.45 4.98 3.58
CA ALA A 184 -23.05 3.97 2.75
C ALA A 184 -23.64 4.60 1.50
N THR A 185 -23.92 3.73 0.53
CA THR A 185 -24.45 4.08 -0.79
C THR A 185 -23.43 4.83 -1.63
N CYS A 186 -23.55 4.58 -2.93
CA CYS A 186 -22.80 5.23 -3.97
C CYS A 186 -23.80 6.17 -4.65
N SER A 187 -23.58 7.49 -4.59
CA SER A 187 -24.06 8.27 -5.73
C SER A 187 -23.11 7.92 -6.86
N ALA A 188 -23.60 7.72 -8.08
CA ALA A 188 -22.74 7.69 -9.26
C ALA A 188 -22.02 9.05 -9.31
N GLY A 189 -20.86 9.11 -8.65
CA GLY A 189 -19.99 10.25 -8.71
C GLY A 189 -19.61 10.37 -10.16
N GLY A 190 -19.78 11.54 -10.77
CA GLY A 190 -19.06 11.82 -12.01
C GLY A 190 -17.61 11.49 -11.72
N GLY A 191 -17.13 10.37 -12.27
CA GLY A 191 -15.90 9.73 -11.79
C GLY A 191 -14.79 10.77 -11.71
N ALA A 192 -14.14 10.88 -10.55
CA ALA A 192 -13.00 11.77 -10.42
C ALA A 192 -12.05 11.44 -11.59
N PRO A 193 -11.61 12.45 -12.38
CA PRO A 193 -10.77 12.20 -13.53
C PRO A 193 -9.54 11.41 -13.11
N PRO A 194 -9.05 10.49 -13.96
CA PRO A 194 -7.85 9.71 -13.68
C PRO A 194 -6.70 10.61 -13.24
N PRO A 195 -5.85 10.20 -12.27
CA PRO A 195 -4.62 10.89 -11.99
C PRO A 195 -3.74 10.90 -13.25
N ASN A 196 -3.04 12.00 -13.44
CA ASN A 196 -2.00 12.06 -14.45
C ASN A 196 -0.74 11.38 -13.90
N VAL A 197 -0.24 10.39 -14.63
CA VAL A 197 1.04 9.72 -14.32
C VAL A 197 2.04 10.14 -15.39
N SER A 198 3.19 10.66 -14.99
CA SER A 198 4.21 11.10 -15.94
C SER A 198 5.62 10.94 -15.43
N ASN A 199 6.52 10.48 -16.29
CA ASN A 199 7.96 10.56 -16.07
C ASN A 199 8.39 12.03 -16.13
N ILE A 200 9.12 12.47 -15.10
CA ILE A 200 9.65 13.84 -15.02
C ILE A 200 11.17 13.88 -15.14
N THR A 201 11.84 12.73 -15.18
CA THR A 201 13.28 12.68 -15.40
C THR A 201 13.58 12.51 -16.90
N SER A 202 13.95 13.61 -17.56
CA SER A 202 14.16 13.68 -19.01
C SER A 202 15.26 12.75 -19.55
N GLU A 203 16.20 12.31 -18.70
CA GLU A 203 17.29 11.41 -19.12
C GLU A 203 16.82 9.99 -19.43
N PHE A 204 15.64 9.61 -18.92
CA PHE A 204 15.04 8.29 -19.04
C PHE A 204 13.87 8.24 -20.02
N GLY A 205 13.74 9.17 -20.97
CA GLY A 205 12.71 9.08 -22.02
C GLY A 205 11.72 10.23 -22.04
N SER A 206 10.52 9.96 -22.56
CA SER A 206 9.46 10.96 -22.71
C SER A 206 8.58 11.04 -21.46
N ARG A 207 7.60 11.96 -21.46
CA ARG A 207 6.66 12.13 -20.35
C ARG A 207 5.81 10.88 -20.07
N ASP A 208 5.49 10.10 -21.09
CA ASP A 208 4.56 8.97 -20.99
C ASP A 208 5.27 7.60 -21.02
N MET A 209 6.61 7.60 -21.00
CA MET A 209 7.41 6.39 -21.07
C MET A 209 8.75 6.55 -20.37
N VAL A 210 9.16 5.52 -19.64
CA VAL A 210 10.49 5.40 -19.04
C VAL A 210 11.31 4.39 -19.85
N ASP A 211 12.44 4.79 -20.40
CA ASP A 211 13.41 3.96 -21.10
C ASP A 211 14.82 4.12 -20.50
N PHE A 212 15.31 3.07 -19.86
CA PHE A 212 16.65 3.01 -19.28
C PHE A 212 17.74 2.83 -20.32
N LYS A 213 17.39 2.58 -21.60
CA LYS A 213 18.33 2.27 -22.68
C LYS A 213 19.22 1.08 -22.31
N ASN A 214 20.45 1.05 -22.82
CA ASN A 214 21.42 0.00 -22.53
C ASN A 214 22.00 0.16 -21.13
N VAL A 215 21.93 -0.92 -20.33
CA VAL A 215 22.49 -1.01 -18.99
C VAL A 215 23.27 -2.32 -18.90
N PRO A 216 24.57 -2.29 -18.53
CA PRO A 216 25.35 -3.49 -18.36
C PRO A 216 24.71 -4.42 -17.32
N LEU A 217 24.79 -5.74 -17.55
CA LEU A 217 24.29 -6.72 -16.60
C LEU A 217 24.87 -6.51 -15.21
N LEU A 218 24.04 -6.75 -14.19
CA LEU A 218 24.40 -6.62 -12.78
C LEU A 218 24.81 -5.21 -12.35
N THR A 219 24.53 -4.20 -13.18
CA THR A 219 24.64 -2.79 -12.78
C THR A 219 23.25 -2.20 -12.56
N ARG A 220 23.20 -1.09 -11.83
CA ARG A 220 21.96 -0.36 -11.54
C ARG A 220 21.95 0.96 -12.31
N LYS A 221 20.77 1.31 -12.83
CA LYS A 221 20.51 2.65 -13.37
C LYS A 221 19.20 3.18 -12.80
N GLY A 222 19.20 4.44 -12.36
CA GLY A 222 18.05 5.09 -11.71
C GLY A 222 18.45 5.91 -10.49
N PRO A 223 17.47 6.48 -9.75
CA PRO A 223 16.03 6.31 -9.97
C PRO A 223 15.50 7.22 -11.10
N ALA A 224 14.71 6.64 -12.02
CA ALA A 224 13.83 7.43 -12.89
C ALA A 224 12.61 7.88 -12.08
N ILE A 225 12.36 9.19 -11.99
CA ILE A 225 11.31 9.74 -11.14
C ILE A 225 10.01 9.87 -11.92
N VAL A 226 8.97 9.22 -11.42
CA VAL A 226 7.60 9.32 -11.94
C VAL A 226 6.77 10.14 -10.97
N ARG A 227 6.09 11.14 -11.50
CA ARG A 227 5.13 11.99 -10.80
C ARG A 227 3.71 11.46 -11.01
N ILE A 228 3.00 11.25 -9.91
CA ILE A 228 1.58 10.92 -9.86
C ILE A 228 0.86 12.16 -9.37
N GLU A 229 -0.05 12.73 -10.16
CA GLU A 229 -0.72 14.00 -9.88
C GLU A 229 -2.24 13.87 -10.01
N SER A 230 -2.96 14.46 -9.06
CA SER A 230 -4.41 14.59 -9.09
C SER A 230 -4.84 15.97 -8.59
N GLN A 231 -5.76 16.58 -9.34
CA GLN A 231 -6.39 17.86 -8.97
C GLN A 231 -7.46 17.68 -7.88
N ASN A 232 -8.04 16.49 -7.79
CA ASN A 232 -9.01 16.13 -6.76
C ASN A 232 -8.36 15.18 -5.75
N VAL A 233 -8.90 15.14 -4.52
CA VAL A 233 -8.49 14.11 -3.56
C VAL A 233 -8.90 12.75 -4.11
N ILE A 234 -7.93 11.86 -4.30
CA ILE A 234 -8.16 10.47 -4.72
C ILE A 234 -7.51 9.51 -3.74
N PHE A 235 -8.10 8.33 -3.56
CA PHE A 235 -7.47 7.26 -2.80
C PHE A 235 -6.65 6.40 -3.75
N ILE A 236 -5.33 6.37 -3.52
CA ILE A 236 -4.42 5.43 -4.15
C ILE A 236 -4.53 4.12 -3.37
N SER A 237 -4.97 3.05 -4.02
CA SER A 237 -5.15 1.73 -3.40
C SER A 237 -3.97 0.79 -3.66
N GLY A 238 -3.05 1.18 -4.55
CA GLY A 238 -1.83 0.43 -4.84
C GLY A 238 -0.97 1.09 -5.89
N ILE A 239 0.36 0.96 -5.75
CA ILE A 239 1.35 1.28 -6.77
C ILE A 239 2.22 0.05 -6.97
N ARG A 240 2.31 -0.47 -8.20
CA ARG A 240 2.98 -1.75 -8.50
C ARG A 240 3.72 -1.70 -9.83
N ILE A 241 4.78 -2.49 -9.95
CA ILE A 241 5.45 -2.76 -11.23
C ILE A 241 5.15 -4.20 -11.66
N ASN A 242 4.69 -4.37 -12.90
CA ASN A 242 4.42 -5.66 -13.51
C ASN A 242 5.34 -5.87 -14.73
N GLU A 243 6.23 -6.84 -14.65
CA GLU A 243 7.17 -7.19 -15.73
C GLU A 243 6.56 -8.16 -16.74
N PHE A 244 6.89 -7.97 -18.01
CA PHE A 244 6.52 -8.91 -19.05
C PHE A 244 7.50 -10.08 -19.09
N SER A 245 7.05 -11.24 -18.62
CA SER A 245 7.75 -12.49 -18.92
C SER A 245 7.32 -12.96 -20.32
N ARG A 246 8.09 -12.64 -21.37
CA ARG A 246 7.95 -13.40 -22.62
C ARG A 246 8.60 -14.77 -22.41
N PRO A 247 7.89 -15.89 -22.65
CA PRO A 247 8.57 -17.18 -22.75
C PRO A 247 9.63 -17.03 -23.84
N ALA A 248 10.90 -17.28 -23.52
CA ALA A 248 11.95 -17.32 -24.52
C ALA A 248 11.61 -18.42 -25.53
N LEU A 249 11.13 -18.05 -26.71
CA LEU A 249 11.02 -18.95 -27.85
C LEU A 249 12.43 -19.23 -28.39
N GLN A 250 13.24 -19.94 -27.62
CA GLN A 250 14.47 -20.56 -28.11
C GLN A 250 14.08 -21.87 -28.80
N GLY A 251 14.00 -21.85 -30.13
CA GLY A 251 14.42 -22.94 -31.02
C GLY A 251 13.87 -24.37 -30.83
N ALA A 252 12.86 -24.61 -30.00
CA ALA A 252 12.29 -25.95 -29.86
C ALA A 252 11.35 -26.23 -31.04
N SER A 253 11.81 -27.12 -31.93
CA SER A 253 11.03 -27.76 -32.99
C SER A 253 9.63 -28.14 -32.49
N LEU A 254 8.61 -27.64 -33.19
CA LEU A 254 7.20 -27.92 -32.93
C LEU A 254 6.90 -29.41 -33.14
N LYS A 255 7.02 -30.21 -32.08
CA LYS A 255 6.25 -31.44 -31.93
C LYS A 255 5.75 -31.60 -30.50
N SER A 256 4.43 -31.65 -30.41
CA SER A 256 3.58 -32.24 -29.35
C SER A 256 3.10 -31.37 -28.18
N ASN A 257 1.76 -31.34 -28.11
CA ASN A 257 0.85 -31.32 -26.97
C ASN A 257 0.96 -30.24 -25.89
N ALA A 258 0.01 -29.29 -26.02
CA ALA A 258 -0.86 -28.78 -24.95
C ALA A 258 -0.46 -29.18 -23.51
N MET A 259 0.33 -28.31 -22.89
CA MET A 259 0.30 -28.10 -21.45
C MET A 259 -0.25 -26.71 -21.19
N THR A 260 -1.41 -26.69 -20.52
CA THR A 260 -1.90 -25.57 -19.73
C THR A 260 -0.89 -25.29 -18.61
N GLY A 261 0.15 -24.53 -18.92
CA GLY A 261 1.05 -23.96 -17.93
C GLY A 261 0.45 -22.66 -17.43
N ALA A 262 -0.03 -22.66 -16.20
CA ALA A 262 -0.25 -21.42 -15.47
C ALA A 262 1.04 -20.58 -15.54
N LEU A 263 0.90 -19.29 -15.83
CA LEU A 263 1.98 -18.31 -15.75
C LEU A 263 2.59 -18.36 -14.35
N GLN A 264 3.72 -19.05 -14.19
CA GLN A 264 4.53 -18.92 -12.98
C GLN A 264 5.26 -17.58 -13.04
N PRO A 265 5.29 -16.80 -11.95
CA PRO A 265 6.08 -15.58 -11.88
C PRO A 265 7.56 -15.95 -12.06
N SER A 266 8.18 -15.48 -13.14
CA SER A 266 9.64 -15.60 -13.27
C SER A 266 10.28 -14.76 -12.16
N GLN A 267 11.13 -15.40 -11.35
CA GLN A 267 11.68 -14.82 -10.11
C GLN A 267 12.80 -13.78 -10.33
N GLU A 268 13.06 -13.34 -11.56
CA GLU A 268 14.06 -12.31 -11.83
C GLU A 268 13.41 -10.95 -12.03
N GLN A 269 13.25 -10.17 -10.96
CA GLN A 269 12.87 -8.76 -11.05
C GLN A 269 14.03 -7.94 -11.64
N ASN A 270 13.79 -7.33 -12.79
CA ASN A 270 14.69 -6.39 -13.45
C ASN A 270 14.37 -4.94 -13.08
N PHE A 271 13.16 -4.67 -12.58
CA PHE A 271 12.71 -3.34 -12.20
C PHE A 271 12.33 -3.30 -10.71
N ILE A 272 12.83 -2.29 -10.00
CA ILE A 272 12.58 -2.08 -8.58
C ILE A 272 11.79 -0.78 -8.43
N LEU A 273 10.67 -0.85 -7.69
CA LEU A 273 9.86 0.30 -7.31
C LEU A 273 10.36 0.86 -5.97
N ASP A 274 10.72 2.13 -5.96
CA ASP A 274 11.06 2.89 -4.75
C ASP A 274 9.98 3.94 -4.45
N LEU A 275 9.17 3.71 -3.42
CA LEU A 275 8.10 4.63 -3.01
C LEU A 275 8.63 5.87 -2.28
N ASN A 276 9.92 5.90 -1.94
CA ASN A 276 10.56 6.96 -1.15
C ASN A 276 11.44 7.89 -1.99
N ALA A 277 11.43 7.75 -3.31
CA ALA A 277 12.24 8.56 -4.21
C ALA A 277 11.55 9.85 -4.68
N GLY A 278 12.36 10.85 -5.00
CA GLY A 278 11.95 12.16 -5.52
C GLY A 278 11.67 13.21 -4.43
N GLU A 279 11.26 14.40 -4.83
CA GLU A 279 11.09 15.55 -3.93
C GLU A 279 9.89 15.41 -2.98
N ARG A 280 8.85 14.67 -3.38
CA ARG A 280 7.64 14.49 -2.59
C ARG A 280 7.21 13.02 -2.63
N PRO A 281 7.97 12.12 -1.97
CA PRO A 281 7.76 10.69 -2.08
C PRO A 281 6.34 10.29 -1.67
N CYS A 282 5.77 9.31 -2.36
CA CYS A 282 4.46 8.77 -2.00
C CYS A 282 4.51 8.06 -0.64
N GLY A 283 5.65 7.48 -0.25
CA GLY A 283 5.94 6.93 1.08
C GLY A 283 5.18 5.66 1.47
N ALA A 284 4.05 5.38 0.81
CA ALA A 284 3.21 4.21 1.03
C ALA A 284 2.58 3.73 -0.28
N GLN A 285 2.14 2.47 -0.30
CA GLN A 285 1.38 1.91 -1.43
C GLN A 285 -0.08 2.36 -1.43
N GLN A 286 -0.58 2.86 -0.29
CA GLN A 286 -1.97 3.26 -0.08
C GLN A 286 -2.02 4.58 0.68
N PHE A 287 -2.71 5.58 0.14
CA PHE A 287 -2.83 6.91 0.74
C PHE A 287 -3.84 7.76 -0.01
N ASN A 288 -4.31 8.83 0.64
CA ASN A 288 -5.07 9.89 -0.03
C ASN A 288 -4.10 10.85 -0.73
N LEU A 289 -4.22 10.96 -2.05
CA LEU A 289 -3.44 11.90 -2.86
C LEU A 289 -4.24 13.18 -3.10
N SER A 290 -3.64 14.32 -2.70
CA SER A 290 -4.05 15.67 -3.10
C SER A 290 -2.83 16.44 -3.61
N GLY A 291 -2.88 16.93 -4.85
CA GLY A 291 -1.72 17.50 -5.53
C GLY A 291 -0.91 16.40 -6.22
N TYR A 292 0.35 16.18 -5.82
CA TYR A 292 1.20 15.16 -6.45
C TYR A 292 2.05 14.37 -5.45
N CYS A 293 2.56 13.22 -5.85
CA CYS A 293 3.67 12.55 -5.18
C CYS A 293 4.62 11.93 -6.21
N THR A 294 5.77 11.46 -5.76
CA THR A 294 6.81 10.88 -6.60
C THR A 294 7.16 9.45 -6.19
N VAL A 295 7.47 8.62 -7.18
CA VAL A 295 8.08 7.31 -7.00
C VAL A 295 9.31 7.20 -7.90
N GLY A 296 10.24 6.32 -7.53
CA GLY A 296 11.44 6.00 -8.28
C GLY A 296 11.33 4.63 -8.91
N ILE A 297 11.84 4.50 -10.13
CA ILE A 297 12.02 3.21 -10.79
C ILE A 297 13.52 3.00 -10.98
N ILE A 298 14.03 1.84 -10.58
CA ILE A 298 15.42 1.44 -10.77
C ILE A 298 15.46 0.22 -11.69
N PHE A 299 16.34 0.24 -12.68
CA PHE A 299 16.57 -0.89 -13.58
C PHE A 299 17.87 -1.61 -13.23
N GLU A 300 17.78 -2.91 -12.98
CA GLU A 300 18.89 -3.81 -12.66
C GLU A 300 18.77 -5.10 -13.51
N PRO A 301 19.21 -5.08 -14.79
CA PRO A 301 19.02 -6.21 -15.69
C PRO A 301 19.82 -7.44 -15.24
N LYS A 302 19.13 -8.58 -15.17
CA LYS A 302 19.72 -9.88 -14.81
C LYS A 302 20.17 -10.71 -16.01
N SER A 303 19.65 -10.40 -17.18
CA SER A 303 19.98 -11.06 -18.43
C SER A 303 19.98 -10.07 -19.60
N GLU A 304 20.70 -10.43 -20.67
CA GLU A 304 20.78 -9.60 -21.87
C GLU A 304 19.43 -9.43 -22.56
N GLY A 305 19.33 -8.38 -23.37
CA GLY A 305 18.17 -8.10 -24.21
C GLY A 305 17.16 -7.16 -23.56
N LYS A 306 16.09 -6.91 -24.32
CA LYS A 306 15.03 -5.97 -23.94
C LYS A 306 14.19 -6.52 -22.79
N LYS A 307 13.97 -5.68 -21.78
CA LYS A 307 13.06 -5.87 -20.65
C LYS A 307 11.95 -4.83 -20.75
N GLU A 308 10.73 -5.25 -20.44
CA GLU A 308 9.52 -4.43 -20.56
C GLU A 308 8.73 -4.58 -19.26
N ALA A 309 8.12 -3.50 -18.79
CA ALA A 309 7.23 -3.51 -17.62
C ALA A 309 6.19 -2.38 -17.71
N PHE A 310 5.17 -2.44 -16.84
CA PHE A 310 4.30 -1.31 -16.54
C PHE A 310 4.44 -0.92 -15.07
N LEU A 311 4.47 0.38 -14.81
CA LEU A 311 4.06 0.89 -13.50
C LEU A 311 2.55 1.11 -13.56
N GLU A 312 1.83 0.48 -12.64
CA GLU A 312 0.38 0.56 -12.49
C GLU A 312 0.05 1.32 -11.19
N VAL A 313 -0.77 2.35 -11.33
CA VAL A 313 -1.31 3.15 -10.23
C VAL A 313 -2.80 2.85 -10.12
N TYR A 314 -3.18 2.13 -9.08
CA TYR A 314 -4.57 1.86 -8.74
C TYR A 314 -5.10 3.02 -7.90
N TYR A 315 -6.20 3.59 -8.36
CA TYR A 315 -6.85 4.73 -7.74
C TYR A 315 -8.34 4.58 -7.98
N ASN A 316 -9.19 4.91 -6.99
CA ASN A 316 -10.63 5.15 -7.11
C ASN A 316 -11.45 4.35 -8.15
N THR A 317 -11.00 3.23 -8.70
CA THR A 317 -11.58 2.52 -9.84
C THR A 317 -10.84 1.18 -9.93
N PRO A 318 -11.44 0.16 -10.53
CA PRO A 318 -10.75 -1.12 -10.78
C PRO A 318 -9.68 -1.02 -11.88
N ASN A 319 -9.66 0.04 -12.69
CA ASN A 319 -8.78 0.18 -13.85
C ASN A 319 -7.59 1.11 -13.52
N PRO A 320 -6.35 0.59 -13.40
CA PRO A 320 -5.21 1.42 -13.05
C PRO A 320 -4.77 2.34 -14.20
N VAL A 321 -4.17 3.47 -13.86
CA VAL A 321 -3.36 4.26 -14.83
C VAL A 321 -2.02 3.57 -15.00
N LYS A 322 -1.53 3.51 -16.24
CA LYS A 322 -0.28 2.82 -16.58
C LYS A 322 0.73 3.77 -17.22
N ILE A 323 2.00 3.57 -16.91
CA ILE A 323 3.13 4.13 -17.67
C ILE A 323 4.04 3.00 -18.12
N TYR A 324 4.47 3.04 -19.39
CA TYR A 324 5.29 2.00 -19.98
C TYR A 324 6.77 2.16 -19.60
N ILE A 325 7.43 1.05 -19.30
CA ILE A 325 8.83 1.01 -18.89
C ILE A 325 9.60 0.04 -19.78
N THR A 326 10.77 0.47 -20.28
CA THR A 326 11.71 -0.37 -21.02
C THR A 326 13.13 -0.21 -20.51
N GLY A 327 13.94 -1.24 -20.74
CA GLY A 327 15.39 -1.19 -20.57
C GLY A 327 16.04 -2.35 -21.32
N THR A 328 17.31 -2.23 -21.69
CA THR A 328 18.04 -3.29 -22.39
C THR A 328 19.26 -3.69 -21.58
N GLY A 329 19.29 -4.94 -21.11
CA GLY A 329 20.48 -5.54 -20.54
C GLY A 329 21.52 -5.79 -21.63
N VAL A 330 22.76 -5.34 -21.43
CA VAL A 330 23.88 -5.63 -22.33
C VAL A 330 25.00 -6.32 -21.58
N SER A 331 25.78 -7.16 -22.26
CA SER A 331 26.97 -7.79 -21.67
C SER A 331 27.83 -6.74 -20.98
N GLN A 332 28.44 -7.09 -19.86
CA GLN A 332 29.55 -6.29 -19.35
C GLN A 332 30.65 -6.35 -20.41
N GLN A 333 30.83 -5.26 -21.14
CA GLN A 333 31.95 -5.13 -22.03
C GLN A 333 33.20 -5.17 -21.13
N SER A 334 34.01 -6.20 -21.28
CA SER A 334 35.34 -6.25 -20.66
C SER A 334 36.04 -4.95 -21.06
N GLN A 335 36.24 -4.06 -20.09
CA GLN A 335 37.04 -2.86 -20.35
C GLN A 335 38.37 -3.34 -20.94
N PRO A 336 38.84 -2.74 -22.04
CA PRO A 336 40.20 -3.00 -22.51
C PRO A 336 41.12 -2.75 -21.32
N GLN A 337 41.79 -3.79 -20.85
CA GLN A 337 42.85 -3.64 -19.85
C GLN A 337 43.77 -2.52 -20.37
N PRO A 338 44.13 -1.51 -19.54
CA PRO A 338 45.08 -0.49 -19.95
C PRO A 338 46.30 -1.23 -20.51
N GLN A 339 46.55 -1.05 -21.80
CA GLN A 339 47.66 -1.67 -22.47
C GLN A 339 48.92 -1.23 -21.71
N PRO A 340 49.80 -2.14 -21.24
CA PRO A 340 51.02 -1.75 -20.56
C PRO A 340 51.75 -0.72 -21.43
N SER A 341 52.03 0.45 -20.86
CA SER A 341 52.77 1.51 -21.52
C SER A 341 54.01 0.90 -22.20
N PRO A 342 54.31 1.24 -23.47
CA PRO A 342 55.52 0.76 -24.12
C PRO A 342 56.73 1.10 -23.25
N GLN A 343 57.40 0.06 -22.76
CA GLN A 343 58.63 0.21 -22.02
C GLN A 343 59.66 0.88 -22.95
N PRO A 344 60.32 1.99 -22.53
CA PRO A 344 61.28 2.66 -23.38
C PRO A 344 62.43 1.71 -23.73
N PRO A 345 62.92 1.71 -24.99
CA PRO A 345 64.01 0.85 -25.42
C PRO A 345 65.26 1.11 -24.58
N GLY A 346 65.84 0.02 -24.09
CA GLY A 346 67.01 0.03 -23.22
C GLY A 346 68.20 0.74 -23.86
N ALA A 347 68.71 1.75 -23.16
CA ALA A 347 70.08 2.19 -23.30
C ALA A 347 70.97 1.20 -22.56
N GLY A 348 71.74 0.42 -23.32
CA GLY A 348 72.78 -0.44 -22.78
C GLY A 348 74.07 0.31 -22.46
N SER A 349 74.75 -0.23 -21.45
CA SER A 349 76.18 -0.14 -21.14
C SER A 349 76.70 1.04 -20.31
N GLY A 350 77.53 0.68 -19.33
CA GLY A 350 78.45 1.60 -18.64
C GLY A 350 78.59 1.30 -17.15
N GLY A 351 79.34 0.25 -16.80
CA GLY A 351 79.69 -0.01 -15.40
C GLY A 351 80.72 0.98 -14.85
N SER A 352 80.72 1.17 -13.52
CA SER A 352 81.95 1.24 -12.70
C SER A 352 81.62 1.49 -11.22
N SER A 353 82.14 0.57 -10.40
CA SER A 353 82.76 0.70 -9.07
C SER A 353 82.35 1.83 -8.10
N GLY A 354 82.02 1.39 -6.88
CA GLY A 354 82.67 1.87 -5.66
C GLY A 354 81.91 2.91 -4.85
N GLY A 355 81.74 2.65 -3.55
CA GLY A 355 81.37 3.69 -2.59
C GLY A 355 80.52 3.22 -1.42
N SER A 356 81.18 2.71 -0.39
CA SER A 356 80.70 2.67 0.99
C SER A 356 80.24 4.05 1.49
N GLY A 357 79.17 4.11 2.28
CA GLY A 357 78.83 5.34 3.00
C GLY A 357 77.51 5.27 3.77
N SER A 358 77.60 4.93 5.04
CA SER A 358 76.58 5.13 6.08
C SER A 358 76.04 6.56 6.11
N SER A 359 74.76 6.76 6.40
CA SER A 359 74.31 7.79 7.35
C SER A 359 72.80 7.74 7.59
N ALA A 360 72.46 7.92 8.87
CA ALA A 360 71.13 8.18 9.39
C ALA A 360 70.78 9.68 9.30
N GLY A 361 69.49 9.99 9.29
CA GLY A 361 68.91 11.34 9.39
C GLY A 361 67.40 11.23 9.13
N THR A 362 66.50 11.09 10.12
CA THR A 362 65.96 12.12 11.04
C THR A 362 65.67 13.50 10.44
N GLY A 363 64.41 13.94 10.60
CA GLY A 363 63.88 15.29 10.31
C GLY A 363 63.06 15.32 9.02
N GLY A 364 61.80 15.77 8.96
CA GLY A 364 61.01 16.57 9.88
C GLY A 364 60.31 17.69 9.08
N GLY A 365 59.02 17.91 9.33
CA GLY A 365 58.42 19.25 9.23
C GLY A 365 57.49 19.56 8.05
N GLY A 366 56.34 20.14 8.41
CA GLY A 366 55.47 20.97 7.56
C GLY A 366 54.25 20.22 7.02
N GLY A 367 53.02 20.41 7.51
CA GLY A 367 52.41 21.63 8.01
C GLY A 367 51.27 22.00 7.04
N GLY A 368 50.03 21.98 7.50
CA GLY A 368 48.87 22.33 6.67
C GLY A 368 47.55 21.87 7.26
N GLY A 369 47.22 22.40 8.44
CA GLY A 369 45.88 22.27 9.00
C GLY A 369 44.92 23.28 8.38
N CYS A 370 43.66 22.87 8.21
CA CYS A 370 42.51 23.75 8.34
C CYS A 370 41.53 23.06 9.30
N SER A 371 41.49 23.61 10.50
CA SER A 371 40.51 23.32 11.55
C SER A 371 39.15 23.89 11.15
N MET A 372 38.09 23.12 11.39
CA MET A 372 36.77 23.66 11.70
C MET A 372 36.39 23.09 13.07
N SER A 373 36.51 23.94 14.09
CA SER A 373 36.13 23.62 15.46
C SER A 373 34.66 23.99 15.71
N SER A 374 33.98 23.05 16.35
CA SER A 374 33.07 23.25 17.49
C SER A 374 31.88 24.22 17.40
N GLY A 375 30.71 23.67 17.73
CA GLY A 375 29.91 24.24 18.80
C GLY A 375 28.44 24.45 18.45
N ALA A 376 27.58 23.56 18.96
CA ALA A 376 26.42 23.93 19.77
C ALA A 376 25.59 22.67 20.07
N SER A 377 25.69 22.18 21.31
CA SER A 377 24.58 21.46 21.95
C SER A 377 23.67 22.50 22.60
N PRO A 378 22.36 22.26 22.64
CA PRO A 378 21.58 22.62 23.81
C PRO A 378 20.97 21.39 24.48
N LEU A 379 21.29 21.29 25.76
CA LEU A 379 20.50 20.61 26.78
C LEU A 379 19.17 21.38 27.00
N ASN A 380 18.19 20.63 27.53
CA ASN A 380 16.93 21.05 28.16
C ASN A 380 15.70 21.27 27.26
N ALA A 381 14.82 20.26 27.27
CA ALA A 381 13.44 20.45 27.73
C ALA A 381 12.82 19.09 28.13
N LEU A 382 13.02 18.74 29.40
CA LEU A 382 12.11 17.90 30.17
C LEU A 382 10.77 18.64 30.30
N ALA A 383 9.68 18.12 29.74
CA ALA A 383 8.30 18.28 30.23
C ALA A 383 7.35 17.47 29.36
N TRP A 384 6.24 17.01 29.94
CA TRP A 384 5.17 16.14 29.40
C TRP A 384 5.33 14.64 29.64
N LEU A 385 5.42 14.29 30.92
CA LEU A 385 4.95 13.02 31.46
C LEU A 385 3.93 13.38 32.55
N MET A 386 2.68 13.58 32.14
CA MET A 386 1.51 13.68 33.03
C MET A 386 0.48 12.69 32.48
N LEU A 387 0.68 11.42 32.83
CA LEU A 387 -0.36 10.41 32.79
C LEU A 387 -1.29 10.66 33.99
N PRO A 388 -2.60 10.88 33.82
CA PRO A 388 -3.53 10.60 34.88
C PRO A 388 -3.69 9.08 34.97
N GLY A 389 -2.99 8.49 35.96
CA GLY A 389 -3.26 7.14 36.41
C GLY A 389 -4.64 7.09 37.07
N ALA A 390 -5.60 6.44 36.41
CA ALA A 390 -6.86 6.02 37.00
C ALA A 390 -7.54 4.92 36.16
N ALA A 391 -6.92 3.75 36.03
CA ALA A 391 -7.61 2.55 35.55
C ALA A 391 -6.91 1.27 36.02
N LEU A 392 -6.73 1.13 37.33
CA LEU A 392 -6.37 -0.16 37.92
C LEU A 392 -7.13 -0.33 39.23
N PHE A 393 -8.35 -0.86 39.15
CA PHE A 393 -9.01 -1.71 40.15
C PHE A 393 -10.49 -1.89 39.79
N ARG A 394 -10.81 -2.89 38.96
CA ARG A 394 -12.14 -3.52 38.99
C ARG A 394 -12.10 -4.94 38.41
N ARG A 395 -11.43 -5.83 39.14
CA ARG A 395 -11.69 -7.27 39.05
C ARG A 395 -11.65 -7.83 40.46
N LEU A 396 -12.83 -8.05 41.05
CA LEU A 396 -13.16 -9.07 42.07
C LEU A 396 -14.50 -8.73 42.75
N ARG A 397 -15.58 -9.36 42.29
CA ARG A 397 -16.90 -9.67 42.93
C ARG A 397 -17.94 -9.76 41.81
N ARG A 398 -18.74 -10.81 41.59
CA ARG A 398 -19.29 -11.96 42.36
C ARG A 398 -19.63 -13.06 41.32
N SER A 399 -19.54 -14.36 41.62
CA SER A 399 -20.59 -15.20 42.26
C SER A 399 -21.98 -15.00 41.67
#